data_AF-A0A661M105-F1
#
_entry.id   AF-A0A661M105-F1
#
_cell.length_a   1.000
_cell.length_b   1.000
_cell.length_c   1.000
_cell.angle_alpha   90.00
_cell.angle_beta   90.00
_cell.angle_gamma   90.00
#
_symmetry.space_group_name_H-M   'P 1'
#
loop_
_entity.id
_entity.type
_entity.pdbx_description
1 polymer ?
#
loop_
_entity_poly.entity_id
_entity_poly.type
_entity_poly.pdbx_seq_one_letter_code
_entity_poly.pdbx_strand_id
1 'polypeptide(L)'
;MKEKILKDRIKFFILGALVTLGLMTVMGLREKTEPRYGRYQISAWGANGAYGAFVIDTATGETKVVYESDTIEDRRFLDRPFHSAKK
;
A
#
# COMPACT_ATOMS: atom_id res chain seq x y z
N MET A 1 44.32 -38.64 -0.65
CA MET A 1 44.53 -37.39 0.14
C MET A 1 43.93 -36.16 -0.55
N LYS A 2 44.18 -35.94 -1.85
CA LYS A 2 43.64 -34.80 -2.63
C LYS A 2 42.10 -34.74 -2.72
N GLU A 3 41.42 -35.87 -2.85
CA GLU A 3 39.95 -35.91 -2.90
C GLU A 3 39.27 -35.48 -1.60
N LYS A 4 39.90 -35.78 -0.45
CA LYS A 4 39.37 -35.41 0.87
C LYS A 4 39.37 -33.88 1.03
N ILE A 5 40.47 -33.25 0.62
CA ILE A 5 40.64 -31.79 0.63
C ILE A 5 39.66 -31.11 -0.33
N LEU A 6 39.44 -31.68 -1.53
CA LEU A 6 38.47 -31.14 -2.49
C LEU A 6 37.02 -31.22 -1.95
N LYS A 7 36.66 -32.33 -1.33
CA LYS A 7 35.33 -32.54 -0.74
C LYS A 7 35.05 -31.57 0.40
N ASP A 8 36.06 -31.30 1.23
CA ASP A 8 35.91 -30.33 2.33
C ASP A 8 35.78 -28.89 1.80
N ARG A 9 36.55 -28.51 0.76
CA ARG A 9 36.41 -27.20 0.10
C ARG A 9 35.02 -27.00 -0.51
N ILE A 10 34.47 -28.02 -1.17
CA ILE A 10 33.13 -27.97 -1.76
C ILE A 10 32.06 -27.84 -0.68
N LYS A 11 32.18 -28.55 0.45
CA LYS A 11 31.25 -28.40 1.58
C LYS A 11 31.21 -26.97 2.12
N PHE A 12 32.38 -26.35 2.33
CA PHE A 12 32.44 -24.97 2.83
C PHE A 12 31.91 -23.96 1.81
N PHE A 13 32.14 -24.20 0.52
CA PHE A 13 31.57 -23.37 -0.55
C PHE A 13 30.04 -23.43 -0.58
N ILE A 14 29.46 -24.64 -0.54
CA ILE A 14 28.00 -24.83 -0.51
C ILE A 14 27.40 -24.22 0.76
N LEU A 15 28.06 -24.41 1.90
CA LEU A 15 27.61 -23.83 3.18
C LEU A 15 27.59 -22.30 3.12
N GLY A 16 28.63 -21.67 2.56
CA GLY A 16 28.67 -20.22 2.36
C GLY A 16 27.58 -19.74 1.40
N ALA A 17 27.34 -20.46 0.29
CA ALA A 17 26.27 -20.13 -0.65
C ALA A 17 24.89 -20.19 0.02
N LEU A 18 24.62 -21.22 0.82
CA LEU A 18 23.37 -21.36 1.58
C LEU A 18 23.17 -20.24 2.60
N VAL A 19 24.22 -19.86 3.34
CA VAL A 19 24.15 -18.73 4.29
C VAL A 19 23.83 -17.42 3.57
N THR A 20 24.47 -17.17 2.43
CA THR A 20 24.22 -15.97 1.62
C THR A 20 22.81 -15.93 1.08
N LEU A 21 22.31 -17.07 0.59
CA LEU A 21 20.94 -17.21 0.10
C LEU A 21 19.92 -17.00 1.22
N GLY A 22 20.18 -17.56 2.40
CA GLY A 22 19.37 -17.39 3.61
C GLY A 22 19.26 -15.92 4.02
N LEU A 23 20.39 -15.20 4.02
CA LEU A 23 20.40 -13.76 4.30
C LEU A 23 19.59 -12.97 3.27
N MET A 24 19.73 -13.27 1.98
CA MET A 24 18.95 -12.63 0.92
C MET A 24 17.44 -12.89 1.08
N THR A 25 17.04 -14.13 1.42
CA THR A 25 15.63 -14.43 1.67
C THR A 25 15.09 -13.66 2.87
N VAL A 26 15.83 -13.55 3.97
CA VAL A 26 15.39 -12.80 5.16
C VAL A 26 15.30 -11.29 4.86
N MET A 27 16.21 -10.75 4.06
CA MET A 27 16.16 -9.35 3.62
C MET A 27 14.99 -9.07 2.67
N GLY A 28 14.67 -10.02 1.77
CA GLY A 28 13.55 -9.93 0.82
C GLY A 28 12.17 -10.26 1.42
N LEU A 29 12.12 -10.98 2.55
CA LEU A 29 10.89 -11.33 3.29
C LEU A 29 10.29 -10.16 4.07
N ARG A 30 10.89 -8.98 4.01
CA ARG A 30 10.21 -7.77 4.47
C ARG A 30 9.06 -7.48 3.52
N GLU A 31 7.85 -7.89 3.89
CA GLU A 31 6.65 -7.30 3.33
C GLU A 31 6.84 -5.79 3.37
N LYS A 32 6.82 -5.15 2.20
CA LYS A 32 6.64 -3.71 2.10
C LYS A 32 5.23 -3.40 2.59
N THR A 33 5.01 -3.46 3.89
CA THR A 33 4.03 -2.60 4.55
C THR A 33 4.62 -1.19 4.55
N GLU A 34 4.87 -0.66 3.35
CA GLU A 34 5.06 0.77 3.23
C GLU A 34 3.74 1.38 3.70
N PRO A 35 3.75 2.21 4.76
CA PRO A 35 2.57 2.99 5.08
C PRO A 35 2.17 3.75 3.82
N ARG A 36 0.94 3.52 3.36
CA ARG A 36 0.35 4.18 2.18
C ARG A 36 0.06 5.66 2.50
N TYR A 37 1.08 6.39 2.92
CA TYR A 37 1.02 7.83 3.13
C TYR A 37 0.70 8.50 1.80
N GLY A 38 -0.21 9.47 1.83
CA GLY A 38 -0.63 10.20 0.64
C GLY A 38 -1.57 9.43 -0.30
N ARG A 39 -1.98 8.18 0.01
CA ARG A 39 -2.96 7.48 -0.83
C ARG A 39 -4.32 8.17 -0.84
N TYR A 40 -4.76 8.68 0.30
CA TYR A 40 -6.03 9.40 0.38
C TYR A 40 -5.76 10.87 0.69
N GLN A 41 -6.23 11.75 -0.19
CA GLN A 41 -6.21 13.19 0.02
C GLN A 41 -7.63 13.68 0.32
N ILE A 42 -7.77 14.47 1.37
CA ILE A 42 -9.04 15.10 1.75
C ILE A 42 -9.00 16.55 1.29
N SER A 43 -10.09 17.03 0.71
CA SER A 43 -10.22 18.43 0.30
C SER A 43 -11.64 18.92 0.56
N ALA A 44 -11.76 20.21 0.86
CA ALA A 44 -13.02 20.88 1.14
C ALA A 44 -13.22 22.04 0.17
N TRP A 45 -14.47 22.33 -0.16
CA TRP A 45 -14.86 23.44 -1.04
C TRP A 45 -16.04 24.18 -0.42
N GLY A 46 -16.21 25.44 -0.84
CA GLY A 46 -17.35 26.27 -0.48
C GLY A 46 -17.67 27.25 -1.60
N ALA A 47 -18.93 27.34 -1.98
CA ALA A 47 -19.43 28.25 -3.02
C ALA A 47 -20.90 28.60 -2.77
N ASN A 48 -21.26 29.88 -2.87
CA ASN A 48 -22.66 30.38 -2.84
C ASN A 48 -23.50 29.85 -1.65
N GLY A 49 -22.92 29.72 -0.47
CA GLY A 49 -23.62 29.23 0.73
C GLY A 49 -23.68 27.71 0.86
N ALA A 50 -23.18 26.95 -0.11
CA ALA A 50 -22.96 25.52 -0.01
C ALA A 50 -21.48 25.22 0.31
N TYR A 51 -21.23 24.14 1.04
CA TYR A 51 -19.89 23.67 1.38
C TYR A 51 -19.86 22.14 1.41
N GLY A 52 -18.71 21.57 1.09
CA GLY A 52 -18.58 20.12 0.99
C GLY A 52 -17.15 19.65 1.18
N ALA A 53 -16.99 18.35 1.34
CA ALA A 53 -15.71 17.68 1.42
C ALA A 53 -15.71 16.40 0.57
N PHE A 54 -14.58 16.10 -0.04
CA PHE A 54 -14.36 14.89 -0.81
C PHE A 54 -13.00 14.28 -0.52
N VAL A 55 -12.89 12.98 -0.79
CA VAL A 55 -11.67 12.19 -0.66
C VAL A 55 -11.25 11.72 -2.05
N ILE A 56 -9.96 11.88 -2.37
CA ILE A 56 -9.33 11.39 -3.60
C ILE A 56 -8.44 10.20 -3.24
N ASP A 57 -8.60 9.04 -3.89
CA ASP A 57 -7.59 7.99 -3.91
C ASP A 57 -6.54 8.35 -4.97
N THR A 58 -5.38 8.82 -4.55
CA THR A 58 -4.29 9.28 -5.44
C THR A 58 -3.65 8.14 -6.24
N ALA A 59 -3.87 6.88 -5.84
CA ALA A 59 -3.37 5.73 -6.58
C ALA A 59 -4.26 5.38 -7.79
N THR A 60 -5.57 5.64 -7.71
CA THR A 60 -6.54 5.33 -8.78
C THR A 60 -7.08 6.56 -9.49
N GLY A 61 -6.97 7.75 -8.88
CA GLY A 61 -7.61 8.98 -9.32
C GLY A 61 -9.10 9.07 -8.97
N GLU A 62 -9.65 8.07 -8.28
CA GLU A 62 -11.07 8.07 -7.91
C GLU A 62 -11.37 9.13 -6.85
N THR A 63 -12.49 9.83 -7.00
CA THR A 63 -12.94 10.87 -6.09
C THR A 63 -14.33 10.54 -5.54
N LYS A 64 -14.50 10.72 -4.22
CA LYS A 64 -15.78 10.50 -3.54
C LYS A 64 -16.12 11.68 -2.63
N VAL A 65 -17.30 12.28 -2.85
CA VAL A 65 -17.88 13.25 -1.90
C VAL A 65 -18.23 12.51 -0.62
N VAL A 66 -17.75 13.02 0.52
CA VAL A 66 -18.02 12.44 1.85
C VAL A 66 -19.02 13.27 2.64
N TYR A 67 -19.08 14.56 2.34
CA TYR A 67 -19.99 15.50 2.97
C TYR A 67 -20.36 16.60 1.98
N GLU A 68 -21.63 17.01 2.01
CA GLU A 68 -22.15 18.14 1.26
C GLU A 68 -23.24 18.78 2.11
N SER A 69 -23.20 20.09 2.24
CA SER A 69 -24.20 20.92 2.88
C SER A 69 -24.55 22.03 1.92
N ASP A 70 -25.82 22.15 1.59
CA ASP A 70 -26.35 23.32 0.93
C ASP A 70 -27.32 24.06 1.87
N THR A 71 -27.88 25.17 1.41
CA THR A 71 -28.79 25.98 2.22
C THR A 71 -30.10 25.27 2.61
N ILE A 72 -30.33 24.06 2.10
CA ILE A 72 -31.59 23.31 2.23
C ILE A 72 -31.36 21.99 2.96
N GLU A 73 -30.26 21.29 2.73
CA GLU A 73 -29.98 19.95 3.29
C GLU A 73 -28.49 19.68 3.56
N ASP A 74 -28.26 18.92 4.64
CA ASP A 74 -26.98 18.30 4.95
C ASP A 74 -26.98 16.82 4.53
N ARG A 75 -26.02 16.43 3.70
CA ARG A 75 -25.86 15.06 3.19
C ARG A 75 -24.51 14.48 3.57
N ARG A 76 -24.54 13.30 4.21
CA ARG A 76 -23.34 12.52 4.57
C ARG A 76 -23.27 11.27 3.71
N PHE A 77 -22.13 11.03 3.11
CA PHE A 77 -21.92 9.93 2.16
C PHE A 77 -20.83 8.95 2.62
N LEU A 78 -20.40 9.05 3.87
CA LEU A 78 -19.36 8.19 4.47
C LEU A 78 -19.70 6.71 4.31
N ASP A 79 -20.96 6.33 4.53
CA ASP A 79 -21.39 4.92 4.54
C ASP A 79 -21.50 4.29 3.14
N ARG A 80 -21.38 5.06 2.06
CA ARG A 80 -21.46 4.51 0.70
C ARG A 80 -20.11 3.92 0.27
N PRO A 81 -20.05 2.72 -0.33
CA PRO A 81 -18.78 2.22 -0.87
C PRO A 81 -18.30 3.09 -2.03
N PHE A 82 -16.96 3.17 -2.23
CA PHE A 82 -16.36 3.87 -3.39
C PHE A 82 -16.86 3.30 -4.71
N HIS A 83 -17.02 1.97 -4.76
CA HIS A 83 -17.59 1.27 -5.88
C HIS A 83 -19.06 1.00 -5.58
N SER A 84 -19.95 1.75 -6.24
CA SER A 84 -21.33 1.30 -6.37
C SER A 84 -21.30 0.09 -7.30
N ALA A 85 -21.43 -1.11 -6.76
CA ALA A 85 -21.63 -2.30 -7.56
C ALA A 85 -22.87 -2.05 -8.43
N LYS A 86 -22.66 -1.78 -9.73
CA LYS A 86 -23.74 -1.80 -10.70
C LYS A 86 -24.32 -3.21 -10.67
N LYS A 87 -25.53 -3.32 -10.13
CA LYS A 87 -26.36 -4.52 -10.27
C LYS A 87 -27.17 -4.40 -11.55
#